data_AF-W3WQG5-F1
#
_entry.id   AF-W3WQG5-F1
#
_cell.length_a   1.000
_cell.length_b   1.000
_cell.length_c   1.000
_cell.angle_alpha   90.00
_cell.angle_beta   90.00
_cell.angle_gamma   90.00
#
_symmetry.space_group_name_H-M   'P 1'
#
loop_
_entity.id
_entity.type
_entity.pdbx_description
1 polymer ?
#
loop_
_entity_poly.entity_id
_entity_poly.type
_entity_poly.pdbx_seq_one_letter_code
_entity_poly.pdbx_strand_id
1 'polypeptide(L)'
;MSRIFFSLLALAASAVAGDYGQISGWRESALDQLNPKARDAIIQANHNPTATRSVAFKPFEKYWGSLAENSKLRDSEWMWRINISDVSIPDADLEDVDEPHVASAIYDFQFTGTNLSEALDGADGTFCMATLTSIDLPVEIINKYTDDDDSTDCEPILGKSCIDSLLLAGNGATTISDDGNSCIPPRYFWSELLECSDSIGKATVFSTLYGDYPLSGVNRQNNATSSPLVSGQGFFVNVSEPLNGSLSDGYLQSVNRLHVLMINTRIPTDYGFVGGPELHCMRVNATELPENDADGDGDAMTSENIRNVGTSITDPFIGCVMGVFLTLVVCLGVL
;
A
#
# COMPACT_ATOMS: atom_id res chain seq x y z
N MET A 1 6.77 -63.93 18.53
CA MET A 1 6.02 -63.06 19.46
C MET A 1 6.78 -61.74 19.52
N SER A 2 6.26 -60.69 18.86
CA SER A 2 5.60 -59.53 19.52
C SER A 2 6.65 -58.65 20.22
N ARG A 3 6.95 -57.40 19.84
CA ARG A 3 6.10 -56.30 19.37
C ARG A 3 6.91 -55.30 18.53
N ILE A 4 6.39 -54.95 17.35
CA ILE A 4 6.72 -53.73 16.61
C ILE A 4 5.60 -52.76 16.94
N PHE A 5 5.86 -51.72 17.75
CA PHE A 5 4.89 -50.68 18.05
C PHE A 5 5.60 -49.32 18.11
N PHE A 6 5.19 -48.44 17.20
CA PHE A 6 5.19 -46.98 17.25
C PHE A 6 6.53 -46.23 17.23
N SER A 7 6.93 -45.86 16.01
CA SER A 7 7.64 -44.59 15.75
C SER A 7 7.13 -44.05 14.41
N LEU A 8 5.84 -43.69 14.41
CA LEU A 8 5.12 -43.01 13.33
C LEU A 8 4.43 -41.80 13.98
N LEU A 9 5.23 -40.82 14.41
CA LEU A 9 4.80 -39.53 14.95
C LEU A 9 6.02 -38.60 15.01
N ALA A 10 6.52 -38.22 13.83
CA ALA A 10 7.46 -37.10 13.66
C ALA A 10 7.43 -36.58 12.20
N LEU A 11 6.26 -36.63 11.57
CA LEU A 11 6.01 -36.10 10.22
C LEU A 11 4.63 -35.42 10.22
N ALA A 12 4.49 -34.46 11.13
CA ALA A 12 3.44 -33.43 11.13
C ALA A 12 3.89 -32.27 12.02
N ALA A 13 5.14 -31.84 11.88
CA ALA A 13 5.49 -30.44 12.12
C ALA A 13 5.49 -29.83 10.72
N SER A 14 4.29 -29.62 10.18
CA SER A 14 4.10 -28.77 9.02
C SER A 14 4.72 -27.43 9.36
N ALA A 15 5.68 -27.02 8.54
CA ALA A 15 6.19 -25.67 8.52
C ALA A 15 4.99 -24.71 8.36
N VAL A 16 4.72 -23.90 9.38
CA VAL A 16 3.80 -22.75 9.29
C VAL A 16 4.46 -21.50 9.87
N ALA A 17 5.79 -21.41 9.77
CA ALA A 17 6.53 -20.20 10.09
C ALA A 17 6.87 -19.36 8.83
N GLY A 18 6.19 -19.62 7.69
CA GLY A 18 6.44 -18.94 6.42
C GLY A 18 5.23 -18.28 5.76
N ASP A 19 4.02 -18.39 6.34
CA ASP A 19 2.76 -17.99 5.68
C ASP A 19 2.17 -16.65 6.17
N TYR A 20 2.80 -15.98 7.14
CA TYR A 20 2.28 -14.75 7.73
C TYR A 20 3.28 -13.58 7.67
N GLY A 21 4.07 -13.48 6.59
CA GLY A 21 4.84 -12.27 6.33
C GLY A 21 3.95 -11.08 5.96
N GLN A 22 4.51 -9.87 5.91
CA GLN A 22 3.81 -8.72 5.33
C GLN A 22 3.37 -9.03 3.89
N ILE A 23 2.10 -8.78 3.57
CA ILE A 23 1.54 -8.97 2.23
C ILE A 23 1.09 -7.63 1.69
N SER A 24 1.55 -7.29 0.49
CA SER A 24 1.09 -6.10 -0.22
C SER A 24 0.87 -6.44 -1.68
N GLY A 25 -0.25 -6.01 -2.25
CA GLY A 25 -0.51 -6.21 -3.67
C GLY A 25 -1.93 -5.91 -4.10
N TRP A 26 -2.16 -6.14 -5.38
CA TRP A 26 -3.47 -6.01 -6.00
C TRP A 26 -4.40 -7.08 -5.45
N ARG A 27 -5.65 -6.67 -5.16
CA ARG A 27 -6.52 -7.37 -4.20
C ARG A 27 -6.63 -8.88 -4.43
N GLU A 28 -6.92 -9.33 -5.65
CA GLU A 28 -7.10 -10.75 -5.95
C GLU A 28 -5.83 -11.55 -5.60
N SER A 29 -4.68 -11.15 -6.15
CA SER A 29 -3.39 -11.81 -5.92
C SER A 29 -2.91 -11.72 -4.47
N ALA A 30 -3.18 -10.62 -3.77
CA ALA A 30 -2.74 -10.43 -2.39
C ALA A 30 -3.57 -11.25 -1.40
N LEU A 31 -4.90 -11.24 -1.55
CA LEU A 31 -5.78 -11.99 -0.65
C LEU A 31 -5.64 -13.50 -0.81
N ASP A 32 -5.29 -13.98 -2.00
CA ASP A 32 -5.09 -15.42 -2.26
C ASP A 32 -3.82 -15.99 -1.59
N GLN A 33 -2.88 -15.13 -1.20
CA GLN A 33 -1.67 -15.54 -0.45
C GLN A 33 -1.95 -15.72 1.04
N LEU A 34 -3.05 -15.16 1.56
CA LEU A 34 -3.40 -15.26 2.98
C LEU A 34 -4.01 -16.61 3.30
N ASN A 35 -3.76 -17.10 4.52
CA ASN A 35 -4.53 -18.18 5.10
C ASN A 35 -6.05 -17.84 5.01
N PRO A 36 -6.92 -18.78 4.59
CA PRO A 36 -8.34 -18.52 4.42
C PRO A 36 -9.04 -17.87 5.61
N LYS A 37 -8.70 -18.25 6.85
CA LYS A 37 -9.29 -17.66 8.05
C LYS A 37 -8.90 -16.19 8.23
N ALA A 38 -7.61 -15.89 8.07
CA ALA A 38 -7.08 -14.53 8.12
C ALA A 38 -7.71 -13.67 7.02
N ARG A 39 -7.78 -14.20 5.79
CA ARG A 39 -8.42 -13.56 4.65
C ARG A 39 -9.88 -13.21 4.93
N ASP A 40 -10.66 -14.16 5.44
CA ASP A 40 -12.09 -13.95 5.71
C ASP A 40 -12.29 -12.91 6.84
N ALA A 41 -11.45 -12.94 7.87
CA ALA A 41 -11.46 -11.93 8.94
C ALA A 41 -11.13 -10.53 8.41
N ILE A 42 -10.13 -10.40 7.52
CA ILE A 42 -9.75 -9.14 6.88
C ILE A 42 -10.87 -8.61 5.98
N ILE A 43 -11.47 -9.48 5.15
CA ILE A 43 -12.62 -9.10 4.29
C ILE A 43 -13.79 -8.63 5.16
N GLN A 44 -14.08 -9.33 6.26
CA GLN A 44 -15.13 -8.94 7.19
C GLN A 44 -14.83 -7.59 7.85
N ALA A 45 -13.58 -7.37 8.31
CA ALA A 45 -13.16 -6.13 8.93
C ALA A 45 -13.28 -4.93 7.97
N ASN A 46 -13.07 -5.14 6.67
CA ASN A 46 -13.26 -4.09 5.65
C ASN A 46 -14.68 -3.52 5.59
N HIS A 47 -15.69 -4.26 6.06
CA HIS A 47 -17.07 -3.76 6.13
C HIS A 47 -17.29 -2.81 7.32
N ASN A 48 -16.48 -2.92 8.37
CA ASN A 48 -16.53 -2.07 9.57
C ASN A 48 -15.09 -1.77 10.03
N PRO A 49 -14.35 -0.93 9.28
CA PRO A 49 -12.94 -0.68 9.56
C PRO A 49 -12.77 0.12 10.84
N THR A 50 -11.63 -0.06 11.52
CA THR A 50 -11.26 0.70 12.72
C THR A 50 -11.08 2.19 12.42
N ALA A 51 -10.48 2.50 11.27
CA ALA A 51 -10.34 3.86 10.74
C ALA A 51 -10.64 3.86 9.24
N THR A 52 -11.29 4.93 8.77
CA THR A 52 -11.55 5.13 7.33
C THR A 52 -11.33 6.59 6.99
N ARG A 53 -10.71 6.84 5.83
CA ARG A 53 -10.72 8.17 5.21
C ARG A 53 -11.18 8.01 3.77
N SER A 54 -11.94 9.00 3.32
CA SER A 54 -12.37 9.09 1.94
C SER A 54 -12.23 10.53 1.48
N VAL A 55 -11.75 10.70 0.26
CA VAL A 55 -11.54 11.99 -0.36
C VAL A 55 -12.09 11.96 -1.77
N ALA A 56 -12.85 13.00 -2.11
CA ALA A 56 -13.40 13.18 -3.45
C ALA A 56 -12.33 13.71 -4.40
N PHE A 57 -12.33 13.26 -5.64
CA PHE A 57 -11.49 13.83 -6.69
C PHE A 57 -12.16 13.70 -8.05
N LYS A 58 -11.71 14.52 -8.99
CA LYS A 58 -12.21 14.53 -10.36
C LYS A 58 -11.18 13.87 -11.27
N PRO A 59 -11.37 12.60 -11.66
CA PRO A 59 -10.40 11.87 -12.44
C PRO A 59 -10.25 12.50 -13.83
N PHE A 60 -9.01 12.75 -14.24
CA PHE A 60 -8.67 13.21 -15.59
C PHE A 60 -9.34 14.54 -15.98
N GLU A 61 -9.61 15.42 -15.00
CA GLU A 61 -10.31 16.71 -15.19
C GLU A 61 -9.63 17.57 -16.27
N LYS A 62 -8.30 17.56 -16.31
CA LYS A 62 -7.50 18.29 -17.31
C LYS A 62 -7.81 17.90 -18.77
N TYR A 63 -8.41 16.73 -19.00
CA TYR A 63 -8.75 16.22 -20.33
C TYR A 63 -10.24 16.32 -20.66
N TRP A 64 -11.11 16.74 -19.74
CA TRP A 64 -12.56 16.77 -19.95
C TRP A 64 -12.98 17.58 -21.17
N GLY A 65 -12.27 18.68 -21.46
CA GLY A 65 -12.52 19.51 -22.65
C GLY A 65 -12.31 18.79 -23.99
N SER A 66 -11.57 17.67 -24.00
CA SER A 66 -11.34 16.84 -25.19
C SER A 66 -12.27 15.63 -25.29
N LEU A 67 -13.10 15.36 -24.27
CA LEU A 67 -14.07 14.27 -24.28
C LEU A 67 -15.33 14.67 -25.06
N ALA A 68 -16.16 13.69 -25.44
CA ALA A 68 -17.46 13.98 -26.04
C ALA A 68 -18.42 14.65 -25.03
N GLU A 69 -19.40 15.43 -25.49
CA GLU A 69 -20.35 16.12 -24.59
C GLU A 69 -21.17 15.17 -23.70
N ASN A 70 -21.40 13.94 -24.18
CA ASN A 70 -22.13 12.89 -23.47
C ASN A 70 -21.20 11.92 -22.69
N SER A 71 -19.93 12.26 -22.55
CA SER A 71 -18.98 11.53 -21.72
C SER A 71 -19.50 11.41 -20.29
N LYS A 72 -19.42 10.20 -19.73
CA LYS A 72 -19.70 9.90 -18.32
C LYS A 72 -18.59 10.37 -17.38
N LEU A 73 -17.37 10.54 -17.91
CA LEU A 73 -16.22 10.99 -17.15
C LEU A 73 -16.23 12.52 -16.95
N ARG A 74 -16.81 13.27 -17.88
CA ARG A 74 -17.05 14.72 -17.72
C ARG A 74 -17.89 14.98 -16.47
N ASP A 75 -17.44 15.92 -15.65
CA ASP A 75 -18.09 16.31 -14.40
C ASP A 75 -18.27 15.15 -13.41
N SER A 76 -17.54 14.04 -13.62
CA SER A 76 -17.56 12.91 -12.69
C SER A 76 -16.71 13.21 -11.47
N GLU A 77 -17.21 12.76 -10.33
CA GLU A 77 -16.50 12.78 -9.06
C GLU A 77 -16.36 11.34 -8.57
N TRP A 78 -15.14 10.95 -8.26
CA TRP A 78 -14.81 9.66 -7.67
C TRP A 78 -14.42 9.87 -6.22
N MET A 79 -14.71 8.89 -5.38
CA MET A 79 -14.19 8.83 -4.02
C MET A 79 -13.04 7.85 -3.97
N TRP A 80 -11.86 8.30 -3.56
CA TRP A 80 -10.81 7.39 -3.11
C TRP A 80 -11.00 7.12 -1.63
N ARG A 81 -11.13 5.86 -1.24
CA ARG A 81 -11.28 5.44 0.15
C ARG A 81 -10.16 4.50 0.56
N ILE A 82 -9.66 4.68 1.78
CA ILE A 82 -8.79 3.73 2.46
C ILE A 82 -9.45 3.33 3.78
N ASN A 83 -9.71 2.03 3.90
CA ASN A 83 -10.20 1.39 5.11
C ASN A 83 -9.02 0.73 5.82
N ILE A 84 -8.77 1.10 7.07
CA ILE A 84 -7.71 0.52 7.90
C ILE A 84 -8.34 -0.19 9.08
N SER A 85 -8.01 -1.46 9.24
CA SER A 85 -8.53 -2.32 10.29
C SER A 85 -7.41 -2.92 11.11
N ASP A 86 -7.60 -2.96 12.41
CA ASP A 86 -6.87 -3.83 13.32
C ASP A 86 -7.65 -5.14 13.46
N VAL A 87 -7.08 -6.25 12.99
CA VAL A 87 -7.78 -7.53 12.84
C VAL A 87 -7.13 -8.58 13.71
N SER A 88 -7.88 -9.10 14.68
CA SER A 88 -7.46 -10.23 15.50
C SER A 88 -7.44 -11.53 14.67
N ILE A 89 -6.34 -12.28 14.73
CA ILE A 89 -6.15 -13.58 14.07
C ILE A 89 -5.74 -14.64 15.10
N PRO A 90 -6.62 -15.00 16.05
CA PRO A 90 -6.28 -15.86 17.20
C PRO A 90 -5.87 -17.29 16.83
N ASP A 91 -6.10 -17.70 15.58
CA ASP A 91 -5.71 -19.02 15.07
C ASP A 91 -4.32 -19.04 14.43
N ALA A 92 -3.59 -17.92 14.42
CA ALA A 92 -2.20 -17.87 13.98
C ALA A 92 -1.30 -18.43 15.09
N ASP A 93 -0.88 -19.69 14.94
CA ASP A 93 0.08 -20.34 15.85
C ASP A 93 1.48 -19.78 15.56
N LEU A 94 1.81 -18.67 16.23
CA LEU A 94 3.06 -17.95 16.08
C LEU A 94 3.83 -18.00 17.39
N GLU A 95 5.09 -18.43 17.31
CA GLU A 95 6.00 -18.34 18.46
C GLU A 95 6.11 -16.87 18.89
N ASP A 96 6.02 -16.62 20.20
CA ASP A 96 6.16 -15.30 20.84
C ASP A 96 5.06 -14.25 20.55
N VAL A 97 3.88 -14.66 20.04
CA VAL A 97 2.72 -13.77 19.86
C VAL A 97 1.50 -14.31 20.61
N ASP A 98 1.23 -13.74 21.80
CA ASP A 98 0.12 -14.18 22.67
C ASP A 98 -1.27 -13.78 22.13
N GLU A 99 -1.38 -12.57 21.59
CA GLU A 99 -2.61 -12.00 21.02
C GLU A 99 -2.34 -11.53 19.58
N PRO A 100 -2.33 -12.43 18.58
CA PRO A 100 -1.96 -12.09 17.21
C PRO A 100 -2.99 -11.18 16.54
N HIS A 101 -2.51 -10.04 16.05
CA HIS A 101 -3.25 -9.03 15.31
C HIS A 101 -2.51 -8.63 14.04
N VAL A 102 -3.24 -8.27 12.98
CA VAL A 102 -2.66 -7.65 11.79
C VAL A 102 -3.32 -6.31 11.53
N ALA A 103 -2.53 -5.37 10.99
CA ALA A 103 -3.06 -4.18 10.37
C ALA A 103 -3.39 -4.48 8.91
N SER A 104 -4.61 -4.19 8.47
CA SER A 104 -5.02 -4.28 7.08
C SER A 104 -5.45 -2.92 6.55
N ALA A 105 -4.88 -2.48 5.44
CA ALA A 105 -5.29 -1.32 4.68
C ALA A 105 -5.83 -1.75 3.32
N ILE A 106 -7.09 -1.43 3.02
CA ILE A 106 -7.76 -1.76 1.76
C ILE A 106 -8.17 -0.45 1.07
N TYR A 107 -7.82 -0.34 -0.21
CA TYR A 107 -7.98 0.87 -1.00
C TYR A 107 -9.05 0.61 -2.05
N ASP A 108 -10.05 1.47 -2.15
CA ASP A 108 -11.09 1.38 -3.17
C ASP A 108 -11.41 2.73 -3.82
N PHE A 109 -12.01 2.65 -5.00
CA PHE A 109 -12.65 3.78 -5.64
C PHE A 109 -14.16 3.56 -5.60
N GLN A 110 -14.90 4.63 -5.28
CA GLN A 110 -16.32 4.69 -5.55
C GLN A 110 -16.57 5.66 -6.70
N PHE A 111 -17.30 5.20 -7.69
CA PHE A 111 -17.61 5.96 -8.89
C PHE A 111 -19.00 5.56 -9.41
N THR A 112 -19.52 6.36 -10.33
CA THR A 112 -20.77 6.06 -11.04
C THR A 112 -20.50 5.16 -12.24
N GLY A 113 -21.34 4.13 -12.42
CA GLY A 113 -21.20 3.13 -13.49
C GLY A 113 -21.24 1.72 -12.94
N THR A 114 -21.35 0.72 -13.83
CA THR A 114 -21.33 -0.69 -13.42
C THR A 114 -19.93 -1.21 -13.16
N ASN A 115 -18.93 -0.67 -13.86
CA ASN A 115 -17.52 -1.03 -13.74
C ASN A 115 -16.61 0.14 -14.15
N LEU A 116 -15.31 -0.02 -13.89
CA LEU A 116 -14.28 1.00 -14.14
C LEU A 116 -14.18 1.41 -15.63
N SER A 117 -14.33 0.47 -16.57
CA SER A 117 -14.31 0.78 -18.01
C SER A 117 -15.46 1.71 -18.37
N GLU A 118 -16.67 1.43 -17.88
CA GLU A 118 -17.84 2.29 -18.11
C GLU A 118 -17.68 3.69 -17.48
N ALA A 119 -17.08 3.76 -16.29
CA ALA A 119 -16.78 5.03 -15.61
C ALA A 119 -15.73 5.87 -16.38
N LEU A 120 -14.93 5.22 -17.23
CA LEU A 120 -13.91 5.80 -18.10
C LEU A 120 -14.35 5.82 -19.58
N ASP A 121 -15.63 6.05 -19.85
CA ASP A 121 -16.20 6.15 -21.21
C ASP A 121 -16.00 4.93 -22.11
N GLY A 122 -15.98 3.74 -21.52
CA GLY A 122 -15.78 2.50 -22.25
C GLY A 122 -14.33 2.28 -22.68
N ALA A 123 -13.37 2.87 -21.98
CA ALA A 123 -11.95 2.59 -22.17
C ALA A 123 -11.69 1.08 -22.11
N ASP A 124 -10.97 0.54 -23.10
CA ASP A 124 -10.77 -0.90 -23.29
C ASP A 124 -9.30 -1.35 -23.12
N GLY A 125 -8.40 -0.39 -22.90
CA GLY A 125 -6.99 -0.62 -22.62
C GLY A 125 -6.73 -1.01 -21.17
N THR A 126 -5.63 -0.51 -20.62
CA THR A 126 -5.20 -0.81 -19.25
C THR A 126 -5.33 0.41 -18.35
N PHE A 127 -5.77 0.16 -17.10
CA PHE A 127 -5.71 1.11 -16.01
C PHE A 127 -4.48 0.80 -15.16
N CYS A 128 -3.53 1.72 -15.17
CA CYS A 128 -2.25 1.60 -14.48
C CYS A 128 -2.36 2.23 -13.11
N MET A 129 -1.87 1.54 -12.10
CA MET A 129 -1.83 2.03 -10.74
C MET A 129 -0.44 1.80 -10.15
N ALA A 130 0.00 2.74 -9.33
CA ALA A 130 1.16 2.56 -8.49
C ALA A 130 0.92 3.18 -7.12
N THR A 131 1.45 2.56 -6.07
CA THR A 131 1.31 3.05 -4.71
C THR A 131 2.58 2.82 -3.91
N LEU A 132 2.80 3.66 -2.90
CA LEU A 132 3.87 3.48 -1.94
C LEU A 132 3.37 2.61 -0.79
N THR A 133 3.94 1.44 -0.64
CA THR A 133 3.44 0.40 0.29
C THR A 133 4.07 0.46 1.66
N SER A 134 5.28 1.01 1.74
CA SER A 134 5.99 1.30 2.96
C SER A 134 6.65 2.64 2.71
N ILE A 135 6.16 3.70 3.34
CA ILE A 135 6.77 5.03 3.30
C ILE A 135 6.77 5.57 4.72
N ASP A 136 7.96 5.85 5.24
CA ASP A 136 8.15 6.53 6.51
C ASP A 136 8.82 7.87 6.21
N LEU A 137 8.08 8.95 6.40
CA LEU A 137 8.54 10.32 6.16
C LEU A 137 8.81 11.03 7.49
N PRO A 138 9.73 12.00 7.50
CA PRO A 138 9.88 12.92 8.62
C PRO A 138 8.55 13.61 8.98
N VAL A 139 8.34 13.82 10.27
CA VAL A 139 7.15 14.48 10.82
C VAL A 139 6.98 15.88 10.22
N GLU A 140 8.07 16.62 10.02
CA GLU A 140 8.05 17.95 9.39
C GLU A 140 7.45 17.94 7.96
N ILE A 141 7.51 16.81 7.26
CA ILE A 141 6.95 16.64 5.92
C ILE A 141 5.49 16.20 6.01
N ILE A 142 5.20 15.18 6.84
CA ILE A 142 3.85 14.61 6.92
C ILE A 142 2.84 15.59 7.53
N ASN A 143 3.27 16.46 8.45
CA ASN A 143 2.43 17.49 9.06
C ASN A 143 2.06 18.63 8.11
N LYS A 144 2.65 18.68 6.90
CA LYS A 144 2.19 19.59 5.83
C LYS A 144 0.87 19.14 5.21
N TYR A 145 0.47 17.88 5.42
CA TYR A 145 -0.87 17.43 5.05
C TYR A 145 -1.90 17.98 6.02
N THR A 146 -2.88 18.72 5.50
CA THR A 146 -4.00 19.26 6.27
C THR A 146 -5.30 18.61 5.79
N ASP A 147 -6.17 18.27 6.73
CA ASP A 147 -7.50 17.72 6.42
C ASP A 147 -8.49 18.80 5.94
N ASP A 148 -8.13 20.08 6.06
CA ASP A 148 -9.02 21.23 5.87
C ASP A 148 -9.57 21.37 4.45
N ASP A 149 -8.91 20.79 3.45
CA ASP A 149 -9.25 20.96 2.04
C ASP A 149 -9.94 19.74 1.39
N ASP A 150 -10.12 18.62 2.12
CA ASP A 150 -10.62 17.34 1.58
C ASP A 150 -10.02 17.07 0.18
N SER A 151 -8.70 17.26 0.07
CA SER A 151 -7.98 17.26 -1.20
C SER A 151 -7.06 16.06 -1.30
N THR A 152 -6.96 15.50 -2.51
CA THR A 152 -5.93 14.49 -2.81
C THR A 152 -4.61 15.10 -3.26
N ASP A 153 -4.44 16.42 -3.16
CA ASP A 153 -3.23 17.09 -3.62
C ASP A 153 -2.00 16.66 -2.82
N CYS A 154 -0.94 16.34 -3.55
CA CYS A 154 0.34 15.97 -2.98
C CYS A 154 1.27 17.19 -2.82
N GLU A 155 0.96 18.34 -3.41
CA GLU A 155 1.89 19.48 -3.52
C GLU A 155 2.40 19.98 -2.16
N PRO A 156 1.56 20.11 -1.12
CA PRO A 156 2.03 20.55 0.20
C PRO A 156 3.11 19.65 0.80
N ILE A 157 3.08 18.35 0.50
CA ILE A 157 3.94 17.35 1.12
C ILE A 157 5.16 17.07 0.24
N LEU A 158 4.94 16.81 -1.05
CA LEU A 158 5.97 16.37 -1.98
C LEU A 158 6.69 17.53 -2.67
N GLY A 159 6.03 18.70 -2.74
CA GLY A 159 6.49 19.85 -3.48
C GLY A 159 6.23 19.74 -4.98
N LYS A 160 5.96 20.88 -5.62
CA LYS A 160 5.61 20.96 -7.04
C LYS A 160 6.64 20.32 -7.97
N SER A 161 7.93 20.55 -7.71
CA SER A 161 9.01 20.02 -8.57
C SER A 161 9.05 18.49 -8.56
N CYS A 162 8.85 17.86 -7.40
CA CYS A 162 8.78 16.41 -7.30
C CYS A 162 7.56 15.88 -8.06
N ILE A 163 6.39 16.50 -7.90
CA ILE A 163 5.16 16.11 -8.59
C ILE A 163 5.33 16.22 -10.11
N ASP A 164 5.82 17.36 -10.60
CA ASP A 164 6.03 17.57 -12.03
C ASP A 164 7.02 16.51 -12.60
N SER A 165 8.05 16.12 -11.83
CA SER A 165 9.00 15.06 -12.20
C SER A 165 8.36 13.67 -12.18
N LEU A 166 7.51 13.36 -11.19
CA LEU A 166 6.75 12.10 -11.09
C LEU A 166 5.70 11.95 -12.19
N LEU A 167 5.07 13.06 -12.60
CA LEU A 167 4.06 13.07 -13.66
C LEU A 167 4.68 13.09 -15.07
N LEU A 168 5.99 13.27 -15.18
CA LEU A 168 6.69 13.18 -16.47
C LEU A 168 6.68 11.74 -16.99
N ALA A 169 6.34 11.57 -18.27
CA ALA A 169 6.32 10.27 -18.93
C ALA A 169 7.67 9.54 -18.77
N GLY A 170 7.63 8.29 -18.33
CA GLY A 170 8.81 7.46 -18.05
C GLY A 170 9.36 7.57 -16.62
N ASN A 171 9.05 8.62 -15.87
CA ASN A 171 9.42 8.76 -14.46
C ASN A 171 8.29 8.30 -13.53
N GLY A 172 7.03 8.53 -13.92
CA GLY A 172 5.86 8.02 -13.23
C GLY A 172 5.73 6.51 -13.36
N ALA A 173 5.31 5.85 -12.27
CA ALA A 173 5.22 4.40 -12.16
C ALA A 173 4.03 3.75 -12.93
N THR A 174 3.54 4.40 -13.99
CA THR A 174 2.29 4.05 -14.66
C THR A 174 2.29 4.42 -16.14
N THR A 175 3.44 4.46 -16.82
CA THR A 175 3.47 4.81 -18.26
C THR A 175 2.74 3.75 -19.06
N ILE A 176 1.82 4.12 -19.95
CA ILE A 176 1.06 3.15 -20.76
C ILE A 176 1.84 2.84 -22.04
N SER A 177 2.00 1.55 -22.36
CA SER A 177 2.65 1.08 -23.59
C SER A 177 1.98 1.62 -24.84
N ASP A 178 2.73 1.69 -25.94
CA ASP A 178 2.24 2.25 -27.21
C ASP A 178 0.95 1.58 -27.72
N ASP A 179 0.78 0.29 -27.46
CA ASP A 179 -0.42 -0.49 -27.81
C ASP A 179 -1.59 -0.33 -26.82
N GLY A 180 -1.41 0.39 -25.72
CA GLY A 180 -2.45 0.69 -24.74
C GLY A 180 -2.77 -0.45 -23.76
N ASN A 181 -2.05 -1.57 -23.84
CA ASN A 181 -2.46 -2.83 -23.20
C ASN A 181 -1.64 -3.20 -21.97
N SER A 182 -0.62 -2.42 -21.65
CA SER A 182 0.24 -2.69 -20.50
C SER A 182 0.75 -1.41 -19.88
N CYS A 183 1.15 -1.54 -18.63
CA CYS A 183 1.80 -0.48 -17.91
C CYS A 183 3.29 -0.79 -17.84
N ILE A 184 4.08 0.26 -18.01
CA ILE A 184 5.53 0.24 -18.01
C ILE A 184 5.96 0.77 -16.65
N PRO A 185 6.78 0.01 -15.91
CA PRO A 185 7.31 0.46 -14.62
C PRO A 185 8.16 1.73 -14.79
N PRO A 186 8.34 2.52 -13.71
CA PRO A 186 9.12 3.74 -13.80
C PRO A 186 10.57 3.41 -14.14
N ARG A 187 11.24 4.31 -14.86
CA ARG A 187 12.66 4.14 -15.21
C ARG A 187 13.59 4.28 -14.00
N TYR A 188 13.18 5.08 -13.03
CA TYR A 188 13.92 5.40 -11.81
C TYR A 188 13.02 5.14 -10.60
N PHE A 189 13.61 4.77 -9.47
CA PHE A 189 12.85 4.79 -8.22
C PHE A 189 12.50 6.24 -7.89
N TRP A 190 11.34 6.48 -7.28
CA TRP A 190 10.90 7.85 -6.98
C TRP A 190 11.86 8.57 -6.02
N SER A 191 12.55 7.82 -5.14
CA SER A 191 13.60 8.33 -4.26
C SER A 191 14.88 8.74 -4.98
N GLU A 192 15.10 8.28 -6.22
CA GLU A 192 16.27 8.64 -7.04
C GLU A 192 16.05 9.91 -7.86
N LEU A 193 14.80 10.41 -7.92
CA LEU A 193 14.48 11.66 -8.59
C LEU A 193 15.02 12.82 -7.76
N LEU A 194 15.94 13.61 -8.35
CA LEU A 194 16.57 14.73 -7.65
C LEU A 194 15.53 15.74 -7.17
N GLU A 195 14.46 15.97 -7.92
CA GLU A 195 13.38 16.88 -7.53
C GLU A 195 12.58 16.40 -6.33
N CYS A 196 12.72 15.12 -5.95
CA CYS A 196 12.06 14.50 -4.81
C CYS A 196 13.01 14.30 -3.61
N SER A 197 14.25 14.83 -3.65
CA SER A 197 15.23 14.64 -2.57
C SER A 197 14.72 15.11 -1.21
N ASP A 198 13.99 16.23 -1.20
CA ASP A 198 13.53 16.90 0.03
C ASP A 198 12.18 16.35 0.53
N SER A 199 11.63 15.36 -0.16
CA SER A 199 10.38 14.68 0.21
C SER A 199 10.58 13.17 0.29
N ILE A 200 10.37 12.45 -0.81
CA ILE A 200 10.51 10.99 -0.87
C ILE A 200 11.97 10.56 -0.62
N GLY A 201 12.95 11.36 -1.04
CA GLY A 201 14.37 11.10 -0.80
C GLY A 201 14.78 11.15 0.68
N LYS A 202 13.96 11.76 1.56
CA LYS A 202 14.15 11.73 3.01
C LYS A 202 13.50 10.52 3.69
N ALA A 203 12.82 9.65 2.96
CA ALA A 203 12.17 8.49 3.56
C ALA A 203 13.21 7.44 4.00
N THR A 204 13.06 6.89 5.21
CA THR A 204 13.97 5.86 5.75
C THR A 204 13.56 4.45 5.31
N VAL A 205 12.28 4.24 4.99
CA VAL A 205 11.75 3.00 4.41
C VAL A 205 10.86 3.38 3.23
N PHE A 206 11.11 2.76 2.08
CA PHE A 206 10.39 3.04 0.85
C PHE A 206 10.22 1.79 -0.02
N SER A 207 9.00 1.54 -0.48
CA SER A 207 8.72 0.57 -1.54
C SER A 207 7.55 1.01 -2.41
N THR A 208 7.70 0.86 -3.72
CA THR A 208 6.64 1.12 -4.70
C THR A 208 6.12 -0.20 -5.24
N LEU A 209 4.80 -0.39 -5.19
CA LEU A 209 4.13 -1.43 -5.96
C LEU A 209 3.42 -0.82 -7.15
N TYR A 210 3.48 -1.54 -8.27
CA TYR A 210 2.91 -1.19 -9.54
C TYR A 210 2.00 -2.34 -10.01
N GLY A 211 0.92 -2.01 -10.71
CA GLY A 211 0.02 -2.97 -11.30
C GLY A 211 -0.73 -2.44 -12.51
N ASP A 212 -1.16 -3.41 -13.30
CA ASP A 212 -1.99 -3.25 -14.46
C ASP A 212 -3.37 -3.88 -14.21
N TYR A 213 -4.40 -3.15 -14.59
CA TYR A 213 -5.77 -3.63 -14.52
C TYR A 213 -6.40 -3.53 -15.92
N PRO A 214 -6.67 -4.66 -16.60
CA PRO A 214 -7.20 -4.63 -17.96
C PRO A 214 -8.70 -4.23 -17.94
N LEU A 215 -9.02 -3.08 -18.52
CA LEU A 215 -10.37 -2.51 -18.50
C LEU A 215 -11.35 -3.31 -19.37
N SER A 216 -10.86 -4.01 -20.39
CA SER A 216 -11.68 -4.91 -21.21
C SER A 216 -12.10 -6.21 -20.50
N GLY A 217 -11.65 -6.44 -19.27
CA GLY A 217 -11.90 -7.70 -18.53
C GLY A 217 -11.06 -8.89 -19.04
N VAL A 218 -10.16 -8.66 -20.00
CA VAL A 218 -9.23 -9.66 -20.51
C VAL A 218 -7.84 -9.06 -20.53
N ASN A 219 -6.91 -9.68 -19.81
CA ASN A 219 -5.51 -9.36 -19.91
C ASN A 219 -4.99 -9.83 -21.28
N ARG A 220 -4.68 -8.87 -22.17
CA ARG A 220 -4.25 -9.16 -23.55
C ARG A 220 -2.85 -9.79 -23.65
N GLN A 221 -2.06 -9.79 -22.58
CA GLN A 221 -0.72 -10.40 -22.56
C GLN A 221 -0.77 -11.92 -22.37
N ASN A 222 -1.71 -12.42 -21.55
CA ASN A 222 -1.80 -13.84 -21.20
C ASN A 222 -3.19 -14.45 -21.46
N ASN A 223 -4.13 -13.69 -22.01
CA ASN A 223 -5.54 -14.06 -22.24
C ASN A 223 -6.30 -14.50 -20.98
N ALA A 224 -5.82 -14.13 -19.79
CA ALA A 224 -6.57 -14.36 -18.56
C ALA A 224 -7.76 -13.40 -18.49
N THR A 225 -8.93 -13.93 -18.15
CA THR A 225 -10.10 -13.11 -17.81
C THR A 225 -9.95 -12.54 -16.41
N SER A 226 -10.10 -11.23 -16.26
CA SER A 226 -10.15 -10.55 -14.97
C SER A 226 -11.58 -10.11 -14.67
N SER A 227 -12.00 -10.21 -13.41
CA SER A 227 -13.29 -9.67 -12.98
C SER A 227 -13.26 -8.15 -13.10
N PRO A 228 -14.20 -7.49 -13.81
CA PRO A 228 -14.28 -6.03 -13.91
C PRO A 228 -14.25 -5.36 -12.53
N LEU A 229 -13.44 -4.30 -12.37
CA LEU A 229 -13.37 -3.56 -11.12
C LEU A 229 -14.66 -2.78 -10.95
N VAL A 230 -15.43 -3.12 -9.94
CA VAL A 230 -16.68 -2.42 -9.61
C VAL A 230 -16.47 -1.40 -8.50
N SER A 231 -17.34 -0.41 -8.46
CA SER A 231 -17.35 0.64 -7.44
C SER A 231 -17.37 0.03 -6.03
N GLY A 232 -16.43 0.44 -5.18
CA GLY A 232 -16.27 -0.03 -3.79
C GLY A 232 -15.62 -1.41 -3.61
N GLN A 233 -15.17 -2.09 -4.69
CA GLN A 233 -14.65 -3.47 -4.59
C GLN A 233 -13.32 -3.58 -3.83
N GLY A 234 -12.54 -2.52 -3.71
CA GLY A 234 -11.15 -2.65 -3.25
C GLY A 234 -10.25 -3.17 -4.37
N PHE A 235 -9.21 -2.41 -4.70
CA PHE A 235 -8.26 -2.74 -5.76
C PHE A 235 -6.87 -3.08 -5.22
N PHE A 236 -6.49 -2.54 -4.06
CA PHE A 236 -5.19 -2.77 -3.43
C PHE A 236 -5.35 -3.12 -1.95
N VAL A 237 -4.50 -4.03 -1.47
CA VAL A 237 -4.49 -4.52 -0.09
C VAL A 237 -3.06 -4.51 0.42
N ASN A 238 -2.89 -4.00 1.64
CA ASN A 238 -1.65 -4.10 2.40
C ASN A 238 -1.98 -4.65 3.79
N VAL A 239 -1.33 -5.75 4.16
CA VAL A 239 -1.50 -6.45 5.43
C VAL A 239 -0.13 -6.54 6.07
N SER A 240 -0.01 -6.09 7.31
CA SER A 240 1.23 -6.23 8.09
C SER A 240 1.51 -7.71 8.38
N GLU A 241 2.73 -7.99 8.82
CA GLU A 241 2.96 -9.21 9.58
C GLU A 241 2.11 -9.19 10.87
N PRO A 242 1.81 -10.36 11.47
CA PRO A 242 1.17 -10.43 12.76
C PRO A 242 2.03 -9.79 13.85
N LEU A 243 1.41 -8.95 14.64
CA LEU A 243 1.99 -8.26 15.78
C LEU A 243 1.17 -8.60 17.03
N ASN A 244 1.80 -8.47 18.21
CA ASN A 244 1.13 -8.76 19.47
C ASN A 244 0.25 -7.57 19.91
N GLY A 245 -1.00 -7.87 20.25
CA GLY A 245 -1.97 -6.92 20.80
C GLY A 245 -2.68 -6.04 19.77
N SER A 246 -3.80 -5.47 20.21
CA SER A 246 -4.61 -4.53 19.41
C SER A 246 -3.92 -3.16 19.26
N LEU A 247 -4.26 -2.44 18.18
CA LEU A 247 -3.68 -1.13 17.83
C LEU A 247 -2.15 -1.19 17.76
N SER A 248 -1.64 -2.25 17.14
CA SER A 248 -0.21 -2.50 16.98
C SER A 248 0.50 -1.37 16.25
N ASP A 249 1.84 -1.36 16.33
CA ASP A 249 2.68 -0.40 15.62
C ASP A 249 2.37 -0.38 14.11
N GLY A 250 2.09 -1.55 13.51
CA GLY A 250 1.69 -1.65 12.11
C GLY A 250 0.35 -0.96 11.82
N TYR A 251 -0.61 -1.00 12.75
CA TYR A 251 -1.89 -0.30 12.62
C TYR A 251 -1.66 1.22 12.71
N LEU A 252 -0.94 1.65 13.75
CA LEU A 252 -0.64 3.06 13.97
C LEU A 252 0.20 3.66 12.83
N GLN A 253 1.13 2.89 12.26
CA GLN A 253 1.89 3.28 11.08
C GLN A 253 0.99 3.39 9.85
N SER A 254 0.08 2.43 9.66
CA SER A 254 -0.84 2.45 8.53
C SER A 254 -1.78 3.66 8.58
N VAL A 255 -2.28 4.07 9.75
CA VAL A 255 -3.18 5.24 9.84
C VAL A 255 -2.45 6.58 9.75
N ASN A 256 -1.18 6.65 10.17
CA ASN A 256 -0.43 7.90 10.23
C ASN A 256 0.48 8.17 9.03
N ARG A 257 0.81 7.15 8.21
CA ARG A 257 1.66 7.35 7.03
C ARG A 257 0.96 8.16 5.94
N LEU A 258 1.77 8.69 5.02
CA LEU A 258 1.26 9.18 3.74
C LEU A 258 0.86 8.00 2.85
N HIS A 259 -0.38 7.98 2.39
CA HIS A 259 -0.78 7.10 1.30
C HIS A 259 -0.62 7.86 -0.01
N VAL A 260 0.20 7.33 -0.92
CA VAL A 260 0.40 7.90 -2.25
C VAL A 260 -0.11 6.91 -3.28
N LEU A 261 -0.93 7.40 -4.21
CA LEU A 261 -1.51 6.63 -5.30
C LEU A 261 -1.32 7.40 -6.60
N MET A 262 -0.69 6.75 -7.57
CA MET A 262 -0.62 7.23 -8.94
C MET A 262 -1.56 6.39 -9.80
N ILE A 263 -2.37 7.04 -10.63
CA ILE A 263 -3.23 6.38 -11.61
C ILE A 263 -2.92 6.89 -13.02
N ASN A 264 -3.13 6.05 -14.03
CA ASN A 264 -3.03 6.45 -15.42
C ASN A 264 -3.90 5.53 -16.30
N THR A 265 -4.51 6.08 -17.34
CA THR A 265 -5.20 5.29 -18.35
C THR A 265 -5.31 6.06 -19.67
N ARG A 266 -5.71 5.37 -20.74
CA ARG A 266 -6.08 5.98 -22.03
C ARG A 266 -7.59 6.04 -22.12
N ILE A 267 -8.11 7.26 -22.19
CA ILE A 267 -9.54 7.53 -22.32
C ILE A 267 -9.85 7.74 -23.80
N PRO A 268 -10.82 6.99 -24.38
CA PRO A 268 -11.18 7.15 -25.78
C PRO A 268 -11.83 8.51 -26.03
N THR A 269 -11.55 9.09 -27.20
CA THR A 269 -12.20 10.29 -27.73
C THR A 269 -12.56 10.08 -29.20
N ASP A 270 -13.34 11.01 -29.77
CA ASP A 270 -13.71 10.97 -31.19
C ASP A 270 -12.49 11.02 -32.14
N TYR A 271 -11.33 11.49 -31.64
CA TYR A 271 -10.13 11.71 -32.44
C TYR A 271 -8.93 10.86 -32.00
N GLY A 272 -9.13 9.92 -31.07
CA GLY A 272 -8.06 9.04 -30.57
C GLY A 272 -8.19 8.79 -29.08
N PHE A 273 -7.13 9.11 -28.33
CA PHE A 273 -7.07 8.89 -26.89
C PHE A 273 -6.49 10.11 -26.18
N VAL A 274 -7.01 10.39 -24.99
CA VAL A 274 -6.45 11.33 -24.01
C VAL A 274 -6.16 10.59 -22.71
N GLY A 275 -5.69 11.30 -21.69
CA GLY A 275 -5.26 10.70 -20.43
C GLY A 275 -3.77 10.92 -20.18
N GLY A 276 -3.35 10.56 -18.98
CA GLY A 276 -2.01 10.79 -18.48
C GLY A 276 -1.97 10.54 -16.97
N PRO A 277 -0.77 10.48 -16.38
CA PRO A 277 -0.65 10.18 -14.96
C PRO A 277 -1.31 11.27 -14.11
N GLU A 278 -1.86 10.83 -12.99
CA GLU A 278 -2.40 11.65 -11.90
C GLU A 278 -1.87 11.08 -10.58
N LEU A 279 -1.56 11.96 -9.63
CA LEU A 279 -0.99 11.60 -8.34
C LEU A 279 -1.92 12.09 -7.23
N HIS A 280 -2.20 11.21 -6.29
CA HIS A 280 -3.12 11.42 -5.19
C HIS A 280 -2.45 11.08 -3.87
N CYS A 281 -2.60 11.96 -2.89
CA CYS A 281 -2.09 11.81 -1.54
C CYS A 281 -3.24 11.85 -0.53
N MET A 282 -3.13 11.04 0.51
CA MET A 282 -4.08 11.05 1.61
C MET A 282 -3.41 10.55 2.88
N ARG A 283 -3.81 11.08 4.03
CA ARG A 283 -3.48 10.53 5.34
C ARG A 283 -4.78 10.14 6.03
N VAL A 284 -4.85 8.93 6.58
CA VAL A 284 -6.10 8.47 7.21
C VAL A 284 -6.36 9.16 8.54
N ASN A 285 -5.31 9.32 9.35
CA ASN A 285 -5.32 10.18 10.53
C ASN A 285 -4.48 11.43 10.25
N ALA A 286 -5.10 12.57 9.93
CA ALA A 286 -4.36 13.81 9.69
C ALA A 286 -4.04 14.62 10.96
N THR A 287 -4.22 14.04 12.15
CA THR A 287 -3.79 14.72 13.38
C THR A 287 -2.29 15.00 13.32
N GLU A 288 -1.90 16.23 13.62
CA GLU A 288 -0.50 16.65 13.69
C GLU A 288 0.27 15.73 14.64
N LEU A 289 1.39 15.18 14.15
CA LEU A 289 2.27 14.34 14.95
C LEU A 289 3.27 15.22 15.69
N PRO A 290 3.65 14.86 16.93
CA PRO A 290 4.70 15.57 17.63
C PRO A 290 6.05 15.37 16.93
N GLU A 291 6.96 16.32 17.08
CA GLU A 291 8.36 16.18 16.66
C GLU A 291 9.16 15.47 17.76
N ASN A 292 8.92 14.16 17.94
CA ASN A 292 9.71 13.34 18.84
C ASN A 292 10.72 12.51 18.05
N ASP A 293 11.97 12.97 18.03
CA ASP A 293 13.14 12.28 17.52
C ASP A 293 13.67 11.34 18.61
N ALA A 294 13.25 10.08 18.55
CA ALA A 294 13.44 9.14 19.65
C ALA A 294 14.87 8.58 19.71
N ASP A 295 15.55 8.50 18.56
CA ASP A 295 16.90 7.95 18.45
C ASP A 295 18.00 9.03 18.35
N GLY A 296 17.60 10.30 18.16
CA GLY A 296 18.48 11.47 18.19
C GLY A 296 19.27 11.65 16.90
N ASP A 297 18.79 11.12 15.78
CA ASP A 297 19.46 11.25 14.48
C ASP A 297 19.27 12.62 13.80
N GLY A 298 18.36 13.43 14.35
CA GLY A 298 18.05 14.78 13.90
C GLY A 298 16.77 14.89 13.07
N ASP A 299 16.12 13.78 12.72
CA ASP A 299 14.88 13.74 11.94
C ASP A 299 13.82 12.91 12.70
N ALA A 300 12.81 13.57 13.28
CA ALA A 300 11.70 12.85 13.91
C ALA A 300 10.87 12.11 12.86
N MET A 301 10.94 10.78 12.82
CA MET A 301 10.20 9.98 11.85
C MET A 301 8.76 9.70 12.29
N THR A 302 7.87 9.42 11.33
CA THR A 302 6.47 9.06 11.63
C THR A 302 6.40 7.81 12.51
N SER A 303 7.23 6.80 12.22
CA SER A 303 7.28 5.55 12.99
C SER A 303 7.79 5.71 14.43
N GLU A 304 8.71 6.64 14.70
CA GLU A 304 9.22 6.92 16.04
C GLU A 304 8.14 7.51 16.96
N ASN A 305 7.29 8.35 16.38
CA ASN A 305 6.21 8.99 17.13
C ASN A 305 5.13 7.99 17.54
N ILE A 306 4.96 6.93 16.77
CA ILE A 306 4.07 5.81 17.09
C ILE A 306 4.62 4.99 18.25
N ARG A 307 5.93 4.67 18.25
CA ARG A 307 6.59 3.90 19.33
C ARG A 307 6.51 4.59 20.70
N ASN A 308 6.38 5.92 20.72
CA ASN A 308 6.29 6.71 21.95
C ASN A 308 4.88 6.80 22.56
N VAL A 309 3.83 6.38 21.85
CA VAL A 309 2.42 6.46 22.33
C VAL A 309 2.01 5.27 23.21
N GLY A 310 2.91 4.31 23.47
CA GLY A 310 2.73 3.33 24.57
C GLY A 310 2.82 1.86 24.21
N THR A 311 3.34 1.48 23.05
CA THR A 311 3.69 0.10 22.71
C THR A 311 5.21 -0.05 22.77
N SER A 312 5.74 -0.11 24.00
CA SER A 312 7.09 -0.63 24.22
C SER A 312 7.07 -2.12 23.89
N ILE A 313 7.43 -2.46 22.66
CA ILE A 313 7.98 -3.77 22.37
C ILE A 313 9.47 -3.56 22.20
N THR A 314 10.24 -4.19 23.08
CA THR A 314 11.69 -4.34 22.96
C THR A 314 12.02 -4.84 21.56
N ASP A 315 12.62 -3.98 20.74
CA ASP A 315 13.11 -4.31 19.42
C ASP A 315 14.11 -5.51 19.53
N PRO A 316 13.84 -6.69 18.94
CA PRO A 316 14.81 -7.78 18.94
C PRO A 316 16.04 -7.43 18.07
N PHE A 317 15.98 -6.38 17.26
CA PHE A 317 17.10 -5.98 16.40
C PHE A 317 18.34 -5.49 17.16
N ILE A 318 18.20 -5.00 18.41
CA ILE A 318 19.36 -4.65 19.25
C ILE A 318 20.01 -5.91 19.87
N GLY A 319 19.28 -7.03 19.93
CA GLY A 319 19.80 -8.32 20.43
C GLY A 319 20.85 -8.97 19.52
N CYS A 320 20.83 -8.69 18.21
CA CYS A 320 21.75 -9.31 17.25
C CYS A 320 23.14 -8.67 17.16
N VAL A 321 23.33 -7.45 17.68
CA VAL A 321 24.68 -6.82 17.70
C VAL A 321 25.43 -7.11 19.00
N MET A 322 24.73 -7.39 20.10
CA MET A 322 25.35 -7.78 21.37
C MET A 322 25.58 -9.30 21.52
N GLY A 323 24.85 -10.13 20.76
CA GLY A 323 24.99 -11.60 20.78
C GLY A 323 26.24 -12.16 20.08
N VAL A 324 26.87 -11.39 19.18
CA VAL A 324 28.07 -11.82 18.43
C VAL A 324 29.37 -11.52 19.18
N PHE A 325 29.36 -10.58 20.14
CA PHE A 325 30.55 -10.29 20.96
C PHE A 325 30.73 -11.22 22.17
N LEU A 326 29.66 -11.88 22.64
CA LEU A 326 29.77 -12.82 23.77
C LEU A 326 30.11 -14.27 23.37
N THR A 327 29.97 -14.64 22.10
CA THR A 327 30.38 -15.98 21.61
C THR A 327 31.85 -16.05 21.17
N LEU A 328 32.54 -14.91 21.02
CA LEU A 328 33.96 -14.87 20.64
C LEU A 328 34.95 -14.93 21.81
N VAL A 329 34.49 -14.81 23.06
CA VAL A 329 35.36 -14.87 24.26
C VAL A 329 35.42 -16.26 24.90
N VAL A 330 34.53 -17.20 24.53
CA VAL A 330 34.52 -18.57 25.09
C VAL A 330 35.34 -19.58 24.27
N CYS A 331 35.83 -19.21 23.07
CA CYS A 331 36.67 -20.09 22.24
C CYS A 331 38.19 -19.81 22.28
N LEU A 332 38.68 -18.96 23.18
CA LEU A 332 40.13 -18.69 23.35
C LEU A 332 40.70 -19.09 24.72
N GLY A 333 40.01 -19.97 25.43
CA GLY A 333 40.36 -20.34 26.81
C GLY A 333 40.48 -21.84 27.10
N VAL A 334 40.77 -22.69 26.11
CA VAL A 334 41.28 -24.06 26.36
C VAL A 334 42.20 -24.47 25.21
N LEU A 335 43.51 -24.22 25.38
CA LEU A 335 44.63 -25.07 24.99
C LEU A 335 45.91 -24.49 25.59
#